data_AF-A0A679K759-F1
#
_entry.id   AF-A0A679K759-F1
#
_cell.length_a   1.000
_cell.length_b   1.000
_cell.length_c   1.000
_cell.angle_alpha   90.00
_cell.angle_beta   90.00
_cell.angle_gamma   90.00
#
_symmetry.space_group_name_H-M   'P 1'
#
loop_
_entity.id
_entity.type
_entity.pdbx_description
1 polymer ?
#
loop_
_entity_poly.entity_id
_entity_poly.type
_entity_poly.pdbx_seq_one_letter_code
_entity_poly.pdbx_strand_id
1 'polypeptide(L)'
;MTQSHPTSGAEPDPACPVSLDLLGAVYRAEPEDLPEILAEIPPTTRAKLAVYLYGKSHMHQLGLSVARACERDDLVRVAGEIGSVVHGQAQMKSARPAAPNPAAPPPPRLILRGGGSAPKKISLGGSSAKSRSFD
;
A
#
# COMPACT_ATOMS: atom_id res chain seq x y z
N MET A 1 2.96 -33.21 -26.29
CA MET A 1 2.10 -33.04 -25.10
C MET A 1 1.68 -31.58 -25.06
N THR A 2 0.57 -31.25 -25.72
CA THR A 2 0.02 -29.88 -25.75
C THR A 2 -0.73 -29.65 -24.45
N GLN A 3 -0.19 -28.77 -23.60
CA GLN A 3 -0.85 -28.33 -22.39
C GLN A 3 -2.06 -27.47 -22.80
N SER A 4 -3.23 -28.10 -22.83
CA SER A 4 -4.50 -27.41 -23.00
C SER A 4 -4.82 -26.69 -21.70
N HIS A 5 -4.46 -25.42 -21.59
CA HIS A 5 -4.91 -24.58 -20.50
C HIS A 5 -6.41 -24.28 -20.74
N PRO A 6 -7.34 -24.71 -19.87
CA PRO A 6 -8.73 -24.31 -20.00
C PRO A 6 -8.86 -22.83 -19.62
N THR A 7 -8.76 -21.93 -20.59
CA THR A 7 -9.29 -20.55 -20.48
C THR A 7 -10.78 -20.60 -20.82
N SER A 8 -11.56 -21.31 -20.01
CA SER A 8 -13.01 -21.37 -20.15
C SER A 8 -13.61 -21.51 -18.75
N GLY A 9 -14.21 -20.42 -18.27
CA GLY A 9 -14.85 -20.35 -16.97
C GLY A 9 -13.89 -20.02 -15.83
N ALA A 10 -13.57 -18.74 -15.63
CA ALA A 10 -13.15 -18.30 -14.31
C ALA A 10 -14.39 -18.39 -13.41
N GLU A 11 -14.68 -19.60 -12.91
CA GLU A 11 -15.75 -19.81 -11.94
C GLU A 11 -15.48 -18.88 -10.75
N PRO A 12 -16.45 -18.03 -10.36
CA PRO A 12 -16.28 -17.14 -9.23
C PRO A 12 -15.99 -18.01 -8.01
N ASP A 13 -14.85 -17.74 -7.37
CA ASP A 13 -14.46 -18.44 -6.16
C ASP A 13 -15.61 -18.35 -5.14
N PRO A 14 -16.11 -19.48 -4.60
CA PRO A 14 -17.31 -19.47 -3.76
C PRO A 14 -17.11 -18.71 -2.45
N ALA A 15 -15.87 -18.36 -2.10
CA ALA A 15 -15.54 -17.54 -0.94
C ALA A 15 -15.44 -16.03 -1.27
N CYS A 16 -15.54 -15.61 -2.54
CA CYS A 16 -15.63 -14.20 -2.91
C CYS A 16 -16.95 -13.59 -2.41
N PRO A 17 -16.92 -12.62 -1.49
CA PRO A 17 -18.12 -12.01 -0.92
C PRO A 17 -18.78 -10.96 -1.84
N VAL A 18 -18.21 -10.73 -3.02
CA VAL A 18 -18.59 -9.68 -3.97
C VAL A 18 -18.57 -10.19 -5.41
N SER A 19 -19.31 -9.54 -6.29
CA SER A 19 -19.27 -9.79 -7.74
C SER A 19 -17.88 -9.53 -8.32
N LEU A 20 -17.52 -10.28 -9.38
CA LEU A 20 -16.24 -10.10 -10.08
C LEU A 20 -16.05 -8.68 -10.64
N ASP A 21 -17.14 -8.02 -11.04
CA ASP A 21 -17.12 -6.65 -11.53
C ASP A 21 -16.66 -5.66 -10.45
N LEU A 22 -17.26 -5.73 -9.25
CA LEU A 22 -16.89 -4.92 -8.10
C LEU A 22 -15.46 -5.21 -7.64
N LEU A 23 -15.05 -6.48 -7.64
CA LEU A 23 -13.67 -6.87 -7.35
C LEU A 23 -12.69 -6.25 -8.37
N GLY A 24 -13.07 -6.23 -9.65
CA GLY A 24 -12.29 -5.61 -10.72
C GLY A 24 -12.19 -4.08 -10.61
N ALA A 25 -13.22 -3.42 -10.07
CA ALA A 25 -13.20 -2.00 -9.76
C ALA A 25 -12.25 -1.70 -8.59
N VAL A 26 -12.37 -2.45 -7.49
CA VAL A 26 -11.48 -2.33 -6.31
C VAL A 26 -10.02 -2.63 -6.67
N TYR A 27 -9.76 -3.59 -7.55
CA TYR A 27 -8.40 -3.93 -8.00
C TYR A 27 -7.74 -2.84 -8.83
N ARG A 28 -8.53 -2.10 -9.62
CA ARG A 28 -8.05 -1.02 -10.50
C ARG A 28 -8.13 0.36 -9.87
N ALA A 29 -8.76 0.47 -8.71
CA ALA A 29 -8.88 1.72 -7.98
C ALA A 29 -7.50 2.21 -7.52
N GLU A 30 -7.24 3.48 -7.74
CA GLU A 30 -6.11 4.16 -7.11
C GLU A 30 -6.39 4.31 -5.61
N PRO A 31 -5.36 4.46 -4.76
CA PRO A 31 -5.55 4.57 -3.31
C PRO A 31 -6.43 5.75 -2.88
N GLU A 32 -6.58 6.76 -3.75
CA GLU A 32 -7.45 7.93 -3.55
C GLU A 32 -8.93 7.64 -3.87
N ASP A 33 -9.22 6.85 -4.90
CA ASP A 33 -10.59 6.48 -5.30
C ASP A 33 -11.14 5.28 -4.51
N LEU A 34 -10.23 4.42 -4.02
CA LEU A 34 -10.56 3.23 -3.25
C LEU A 34 -11.54 3.49 -2.07
N PRO A 35 -11.34 4.49 -1.19
CA PRO A 35 -12.28 4.75 -0.09
C PRO A 35 -13.68 5.16 -0.56
N GLU A 36 -13.80 5.84 -1.71
CA GLU A 36 -15.10 6.25 -2.26
C GLU A 36 -15.88 5.03 -2.77
N ILE A 37 -15.22 4.17 -3.55
CA ILE A 37 -15.80 2.89 -4.02
C ILE A 37 -16.20 2.01 -2.83
N LEU A 38 -15.38 1.98 -1.78
CA LEU A 38 -15.69 1.22 -0.57
C LEU A 38 -16.87 1.82 0.21
N ALA A 39 -17.09 3.13 0.19
CA ALA A 39 -18.19 3.75 0.92
C ALA A 39 -19.57 3.29 0.45
N GLU A 40 -19.71 2.91 -0.82
CA GLU A 40 -20.95 2.36 -1.39
C GLU A 40 -21.25 0.93 -0.89
N ILE A 41 -20.25 0.24 -0.34
CA ILE A 41 -20.34 -1.16 0.07
C ILE A 41 -20.72 -1.26 1.55
N PRO A 42 -21.66 -2.14 1.92
CA PRO A 42 -21.99 -2.41 3.32
C PRO A 42 -20.73 -2.77 4.14
N PRO A 43 -20.61 -2.29 5.39
CA PRO A 43 -19.39 -2.45 6.21
C PRO A 43 -19.00 -3.93 6.40
N THR A 44 -19.99 -4.80 6.63
CA THR A 44 -19.78 -6.25 6.75
C THR A 44 -19.17 -6.87 5.48
N THR A 45 -19.59 -6.42 4.30
CA THR A 45 -19.10 -6.93 3.01
C THR A 45 -17.69 -6.44 2.73
N ARG A 46 -17.37 -5.18 3.09
CA ARG A 46 -16.00 -4.65 3.03
C ARG A 46 -15.03 -5.43 3.90
N ALA A 47 -15.42 -5.74 5.13
CA ALA A 47 -14.59 -6.54 6.04
C ALA A 47 -14.33 -7.95 5.48
N LYS A 48 -15.36 -8.60 4.92
CA LYS A 48 -15.19 -9.89 4.22
C LYS A 48 -14.23 -9.78 3.05
N LEU A 49 -14.35 -8.72 2.25
CA LEU A 49 -13.48 -8.47 1.10
C LEU A 49 -12.02 -8.25 1.54
N ALA A 50 -11.78 -7.45 2.58
CA ALA A 50 -10.45 -7.22 3.12
C ALA A 50 -9.77 -8.52 3.56
N VAL A 51 -10.48 -9.37 4.31
CA VAL A 51 -9.97 -10.67 4.79
C VAL A 51 -9.72 -11.62 3.62
N TYR A 52 -10.63 -11.65 2.64
CA TYR A 52 -10.49 -12.45 1.44
C TYR A 52 -9.22 -12.10 0.65
N LEU A 53 -9.01 -10.81 0.40
CA LEU A 53 -7.84 -10.28 -0.30
C LEU A 53 -6.56 -10.51 0.49
N TYR A 54 -6.62 -10.35 1.81
CA TYR A 54 -5.49 -10.58 2.71
C TYR A 54 -4.97 -12.04 2.66
N GLY A 55 -5.87 -13.01 2.53
CA GLY A 55 -5.54 -14.42 2.40
C GLY A 55 -4.86 -14.80 1.06
N LYS A 56 -4.89 -13.92 0.05
CA LYS A 56 -4.24 -14.17 -1.25
C LYS A 56 -2.90 -13.45 -1.34
N SER A 57 -1.82 -14.20 -1.53
CA SER A 57 -0.45 -13.64 -1.53
C SER A 57 -0.23 -12.47 -2.48
N HIS A 58 -0.82 -12.51 -3.69
CA HIS A 58 -0.69 -11.44 -4.69
C HIS A 58 -1.63 -10.24 -4.44
N MET A 59 -2.67 -10.41 -3.63
CA MET A 59 -3.63 -9.35 -3.25
C MET A 59 -3.40 -8.84 -1.83
N HIS A 60 -2.41 -9.37 -1.12
CA HIS A 60 -2.24 -9.14 0.31
C HIS A 60 -2.11 -7.64 0.65
N GLN A 61 -1.32 -6.90 -0.15
CA GLN A 61 -1.17 -5.44 0.03
C GLN A 61 -2.47 -4.68 -0.24
N LEU A 62 -3.26 -5.11 -1.24
CA LEU A 62 -4.58 -4.53 -1.52
C LEU A 62 -5.55 -4.82 -0.36
N GLY A 63 -5.53 -6.04 0.19
CA GLY A 63 -6.31 -6.41 1.36
C GLY A 63 -6.00 -5.53 2.58
N LEU A 64 -4.73 -5.21 2.81
CA LEU A 64 -4.33 -4.25 3.85
C LEU A 64 -4.82 -2.83 3.56
N SER A 65 -4.77 -2.36 2.31
CA SER A 65 -5.31 -1.05 1.92
C SER A 65 -6.82 -0.97 2.15
N VAL A 66 -7.58 -2.00 1.79
CA VAL A 66 -9.03 -2.07 2.05
C VAL A 66 -9.31 -2.15 3.56
N ALA A 67 -8.49 -2.89 4.31
CA ALA A 67 -8.63 -2.98 5.77
C ALA A 67 -8.44 -1.64 6.49
N ARG A 68 -7.67 -0.68 5.94
CA ARG A 68 -7.55 0.68 6.49
C ARG A 68 -8.84 1.48 6.45
N ALA A 69 -9.72 1.18 5.49
CA ALA A 69 -11.01 1.81 5.32
C ALA A 69 -12.14 1.07 6.08
N CYS A 70 -11.80 0.02 6.84
CA CYS A 70 -12.75 -0.79 7.61
C CYS A 70 -12.57 -0.53 9.12
N GLU A 71 -13.66 -0.67 9.87
CA GLU A 71 -13.62 -0.65 11.33
C GLU A 71 -13.01 -1.95 11.87
N ARG A 72 -12.27 -1.87 12.99
CA ARG A 72 -11.70 -3.05 13.65
C ARG A 72 -12.79 -4.06 14.04
N ASP A 73 -13.91 -3.59 14.57
CA ASP A 73 -15.01 -4.44 15.03
C ASP A 73 -15.64 -5.24 13.87
N ASP A 74 -15.74 -4.66 12.67
CA ASP A 74 -16.24 -5.38 11.50
C ASP A 74 -15.29 -6.49 11.06
N LEU A 75 -13.97 -6.23 11.08
CA LEU A 75 -12.96 -7.23 10.76
C LEU A 75 -12.94 -8.37 11.77
N VAL A 76 -13.04 -8.06 13.06
CA VAL A 76 -13.10 -9.07 14.13
C VAL A 76 -14.40 -9.88 14.06
N ARG A 77 -15.53 -9.24 13.74
CA ARG A 77 -16.81 -9.94 13.60
C ARG A 77 -16.81 -10.97 12.47
N VAL A 78 -16.05 -10.70 11.40
CA VAL A 78 -15.97 -11.59 10.23
C VAL A 78 -14.89 -12.67 10.38
N ALA A 79 -13.73 -12.33 10.94
CA ALA A 79 -12.55 -13.21 10.95
C ALA A 79 -11.96 -13.48 12.34
N GLY A 80 -12.61 -13.05 13.41
CA GLY A 80 -12.15 -13.24 14.79
C GLY A 80 -10.80 -12.56 15.04
N GLU A 81 -9.89 -13.30 15.69
CA GLU A 81 -8.54 -12.82 16.01
C GLU A 81 -7.75 -12.38 14.77
N ILE A 82 -7.95 -13.04 13.63
CA ILE A 82 -7.30 -12.68 12.37
C ILE A 82 -7.68 -11.25 11.96
N GLY A 83 -8.96 -10.87 12.13
CA GLY A 83 -9.41 -9.51 11.83
C GLY A 83 -8.72 -8.45 12.69
N SER A 84 -8.45 -8.79 13.95
CA SER A 84 -7.69 -7.98 14.91
C SER A 84 -6.27 -7.72 14.40
N VAL A 85 -5.59 -8.78 13.95
CA VAL A 85 -4.22 -8.73 13.40
C VAL A 85 -4.18 -7.96 12.08
N VAL A 86 -5.12 -8.22 11.17
CA VAL A 86 -5.20 -7.54 9.87
C VAL A 86 -5.36 -6.04 10.05
N HIS A 87 -6.26 -5.61 10.93
CA HIS A 87 -6.43 -4.19 11.26
C HIS A 87 -5.14 -3.60 11.84
N GLY A 88 -4.48 -4.30 12.77
CA GLY A 88 -3.20 -3.87 13.32
C GLY A 88 -2.13 -3.68 12.23
N GLN A 89 -1.96 -4.65 11.34
CA GLN A 89 -1.00 -4.59 10.24
C GLN A 89 -1.33 -3.49 9.22
N ALA A 90 -2.60 -3.27 8.93
CA ALA A 90 -3.05 -2.21 8.03
C ALA A 90 -2.64 -0.82 8.55
N GLN A 91 -2.74 -0.59 9.86
CA GLN A 91 -2.40 0.69 10.49
C GLN A 91 -0.90 0.88 10.72
N MET A 92 -0.10 -0.19 10.68
CA MET A 92 1.35 -0.05 10.65
C MET A 92 1.74 0.75 9.40
N LYS A 93 2.76 1.61 9.55
CA LYS A 93 3.28 2.45 8.47
C LYS A 93 3.86 1.53 7.38
N SER A 94 3.03 1.05 6.47
CA SER A 94 3.49 0.29 5.32
C SER A 94 4.31 1.26 4.47
N ALA A 95 5.57 0.92 4.24
CA ALA A 95 6.41 1.65 3.31
C ALA A 95 5.65 1.72 1.98
N ARG A 96 5.20 2.92 1.62
CA ARG A 96 4.52 3.23 0.37
C ARG A 96 5.09 2.37 -0.76
N PRO A 97 4.33 1.47 -1.41
CA PRO A 97 4.74 0.99 -2.71
C PRO A 97 4.78 2.22 -3.60
N ALA A 98 6.00 2.60 -4.00
CA ALA A 98 6.20 3.72 -4.90
C ALA A 98 5.36 3.46 -6.15
N ALA A 99 4.35 4.29 -6.38
CA ALA A 99 3.69 4.33 -7.67
C ALA A 99 4.79 4.48 -8.75
N PRO A 100 4.81 3.67 -9.81
CA PRO A 100 5.66 3.93 -10.94
C PRO A 100 5.15 5.22 -11.58
N ASN A 101 5.83 6.34 -11.30
CA ASN A 101 5.52 7.65 -11.85
C ASN A 101 5.66 7.59 -13.39
N PRO A 102 4.58 7.72 -14.19
CA PRO A 102 4.75 7.84 -15.63
C PRO A 102 5.18 9.28 -15.95
N ALA A 103 6.39 9.41 -16.49
CA ALA A 103 6.90 10.59 -17.18
C ALA A 103 7.13 11.87 -16.36
N ALA A 104 8.28 11.93 -15.68
CA ALA A 104 8.98 13.20 -15.58
C ALA A 104 9.62 13.51 -16.96
N PRO A 105 9.35 14.66 -17.59
CA PRO A 105 10.06 15.06 -18.81
C PRO A 105 11.56 15.25 -18.51
N PRO A 106 12.46 14.92 -19.45
CA PRO A 106 13.89 15.10 -19.23
C PRO A 106 14.20 16.59 -19.00
N PRO A 107 15.12 16.93 -18.07
CA PRO A 107 15.49 18.32 -17.87
C PRO A 107 16.11 18.87 -19.17
N PRO A 108 15.83 20.13 -19.53
CA PRO A 108 16.47 20.74 -20.68
C PRO A 108 17.98 20.75 -20.44
N ARG A 109 18.74 20.22 -21.41
CA ARG A 109 20.20 20.33 -21.44
C ARG A 109 20.57 21.80 -21.54
N LEU A 110 20.83 22.42 -20.39
CA LEU A 110 21.40 23.77 -20.33
C LEU A 110 22.86 23.67 -20.80
N ILE A 111 23.06 24.10 -22.04
CA ILE A 111 24.34 24.41 -22.66
C ILE A 111 25.31 25.10 -21.69
N LEU A 112 26.51 24.54 -21.63
CA LEU A 112 27.67 25.01 -20.89
C LEU A 112 28.07 26.42 -21.35
N ARG A 113 27.86 27.44 -20.52
CA ARG A 113 28.51 28.74 -20.68
C ARG A 113 28.80 29.39 -19.32
N GLY A 114 30.03 29.17 -18.85
CA GLY A 114 30.86 30.17 -18.18
C GLY A 114 30.46 30.67 -16.79
N GLY A 115 31.32 30.34 -15.81
CA GLY A 115 31.86 31.34 -14.89
C GLY A 115 31.22 31.43 -13.49
N GLY A 116 32.04 31.17 -12.46
CA GLY A 116 31.81 31.72 -11.11
C GLY A 116 31.85 30.71 -9.97
N SER A 117 33.03 30.13 -9.70
CA SER A 117 33.28 29.44 -8.42
C SER A 117 33.31 30.44 -7.26
N ALA A 118 32.44 30.25 -6.26
CA ALA A 118 32.57 30.88 -4.95
C ALA A 118 32.27 29.84 -3.85
N PRO A 119 33.23 29.53 -2.96
CA PRO A 119 33.03 28.52 -1.92
C PRO A 119 32.32 29.10 -0.69
N LYS A 120 31.28 28.42 -0.20
CA LYS A 120 30.67 28.70 1.10
C LYS A 120 31.10 27.62 2.12
N LYS A 121 32.22 27.92 2.78
CA LYS A 121 32.56 27.65 4.18
C LYS A 121 31.58 26.79 4.99
N ILE A 122 32.00 25.58 5.31
CA ILE A 122 31.48 24.77 6.42
C ILE A 122 31.97 25.35 7.74
N SER A 123 31.05 25.72 8.63
CA SER A 123 31.35 26.14 10.00
C SER A 123 31.33 24.91 10.89
N LEU A 124 32.51 24.37 11.19
CA LEU A 124 32.70 23.33 12.20
C LEU A 124 32.98 24.00 13.55
N GLY A 125 31.91 24.45 14.21
CA GLY A 125 31.95 24.93 15.59
C GLY A 125 31.91 23.76 16.56
N GLY A 126 33.05 23.46 17.18
CA GLY A 126 33.16 22.46 18.25
C GLY A 126 32.67 22.97 19.61
N SER A 127 32.38 22.03 20.52
CA SER A 127 32.34 22.15 21.99
C SER A 127 32.06 20.73 22.54
N SER A 128 33.07 19.93 22.90
CA SER A 128 33.79 19.87 24.18
C SER A 128 32.96 19.51 25.42
N ALA A 129 33.50 18.51 26.14
CA ALA A 129 33.31 18.13 27.54
C ALA A 129 32.17 17.17 27.90
N LYS A 130 32.52 15.94 28.33
CA LYS A 130 32.82 15.67 29.76
C LYS A 130 33.37 14.23 29.91
N SER A 131 34.64 14.14 30.30
CA SER A 131 35.26 12.94 30.85
C SER A 131 34.55 12.47 32.12
N ARG A 132 34.44 11.15 32.31
CA ARG A 132 34.13 10.52 33.60
C ARG A 132 34.88 9.20 33.69
N SER A 133 36.05 9.24 34.33
CA SER A 133 36.70 8.09 34.97
C SER A 133 36.21 7.97 36.43
N PHE A 134 36.71 6.92 37.12
CA PHE A 134 36.47 6.42 38.50
C PHE A 134 35.52 5.20 38.50
N ASP A 135 35.90 4.02 38.96
CA ASP A 135 37.07 3.50 39.70
C ASP A 135 37.35 2.06 39.24
#